data_AF-A0A0K6FRK4-F1
#
_entry.id   AF-A0A0K6FRK4-F1
#
_cell.length_a   1.000
_cell.length_b   1.000
_cell.length_c   1.000
_cell.angle_alpha   90.00
_cell.angle_beta   90.00
_cell.angle_gamma   90.00
#
_symmetry.space_group_name_H-M   'P 1'
#
loop_
_entity.id
_entity.type
_entity.pdbx_description
1 polymer ?
#
loop_
_entity_poly.entity_id
_entity_poly.type
_entity_poly.pdbx_seq_one_letter_code
_entity_poly.pdbx_strand_id
1 'polypeptide(L)'
;MVSDQGKPLIADFGNVILKDLALSFAPTTTSGVTHQYAPPEHLVAESMRVATRQCDVYSFGMTVLACTLLFEKLYRALTGA
;
A
#
# COMPACT_ATOMS: atom_id res chain seq x y z
N MET A 1 -5.45 8.97 2.28
CA MET A 1 -6.30 10.17 2.07
C MET A 1 -6.08 11.14 3.22
N VAL A 2 -6.43 12.42 3.08
CA VAL A 2 -6.38 13.42 4.15
C VAL A 2 -7.75 14.08 4.23
N SER A 3 -8.35 14.15 5.41
CA SER A 3 -9.61 14.87 5.62
C SER A 3 -9.44 16.38 5.39
N ASP A 4 -10.56 17.10 5.27
CA ASP A 4 -10.60 18.56 5.30
C ASP A 4 -9.94 19.17 6.55
N GLN A 5 -9.99 18.46 7.68
CA GLN A 5 -9.34 18.83 8.95
C GLN A 5 -7.85 18.43 9.03
N GLY A 6 -7.23 18.01 7.92
CA GLY A 6 -5.83 17.60 7.90
C GLY A 6 -5.53 16.24 8.56
N LYS A 7 -6.55 15.52 9.06
CA LYS A 7 -6.38 14.19 9.66
C LYS A 7 -6.06 13.13 8.59
N PRO A 8 -5.03 12.28 8.80
CA PRO A 8 -4.77 11.16 7.89
C PRO A 8 -5.89 10.11 7.99
N LEU A 9 -6.34 9.63 6.84
CA LEU A 9 -7.37 8.60 6.71
C LEU A 9 -6.82 7.44 5.87
N ILE A 10 -6.99 6.22 6.39
CA ILE A 10 -6.70 4.99 5.65
C ILE A 10 -7.96 4.60 4.87
N ALA A 11 -7.79 4.21 3.60
CA ALA A 11 -8.87 3.93 2.67
C ALA A 11 -8.52 2.72 1.79
N ASP A 12 -9.46 2.30 0.93
CA ASP A 12 -9.31 1.18 0.00
C ASP A 12 -9.09 -0.20 0.65
N PHE A 13 -9.66 -0.41 1.85
CA PHE A 13 -9.72 -1.74 2.48
C PHE A 13 -10.73 -2.69 1.81
N GLY A 14 -11.54 -2.21 0.85
CA GLY A 14 -12.58 -2.99 0.20
C GLY A 14 -12.05 -4.18 -0.62
N ASN A 15 -10.78 -4.14 -1.01
CA ASN A 15 -10.11 -5.22 -1.74
C ASN A 15 -9.39 -6.25 -0.83
N VAL A 16 -9.53 -6.14 0.50
CA VAL A 16 -8.80 -6.97 1.49
C VAL A 16 -9.31 -8.41 1.58
N ILE A 17 -10.56 -8.68 1.17
CA ILE A 17 -11.19 -10.01 1.26
C ILE A 17 -11.55 -10.52 -0.14
N LEU A 18 -10.55 -10.95 -0.92
CA LEU A 18 -10.76 -11.83 -2.08
C LEU A 18 -10.96 -13.30 -1.66
N LYS A 19 -11.49 -13.56 -0.46
CA LYS A 19 -11.83 -14.93 -0.02
C LYS A 19 -13.26 -15.35 -0.37
N ASP A 20 -14.18 -14.40 -0.55
CA ASP A 20 -15.61 -14.71 -0.80
C ASP A 20 -16.24 -13.89 -1.95
N LEU A 21 -15.44 -13.35 -2.88
CA LEU A 21 -16.02 -12.78 -4.09
C LEU A 21 -16.36 -13.93 -5.04
N ALA A 22 -17.56 -14.49 -4.87
CA ALA A 22 -18.23 -15.28 -5.88
C ALA A 22 -18.11 -14.56 -7.23
N LEU A 23 -17.27 -15.08 -8.12
CA LEU A 23 -17.36 -15.04 -9.60
C LEU A 23 -18.15 -13.85 -10.20
N SER A 24 -17.89 -12.63 -9.74
CA SER A 24 -18.42 -11.42 -10.38
C SER A 24 -17.34 -10.97 -11.34
N PHE A 25 -17.47 -11.43 -12.58
CA PHE A 25 -16.64 -11.08 -13.72
C PHE A 25 -16.82 -9.60 -14.09
N ALA A 26 -16.42 -8.69 -13.21
CA ALA A 26 -16.02 -7.36 -13.62
C ALA A 26 -14.51 -7.43 -13.88
N PRO A 27 -14.03 -7.31 -15.14
CA PRO A 27 -12.61 -7.29 -15.42
C PRO A 27 -12.02 -5.99 -14.84
N THR A 28 -11.52 -6.03 -13.61
CA THR A 28 -10.54 -5.05 -13.15
C THR A 28 -9.26 -5.33 -13.93
N THR A 29 -8.99 -4.48 -14.93
CA THR A 29 -7.92 -4.67 -15.92
C THR A 29 -6.49 -4.67 -15.35
N THR A 30 -6.32 -4.64 -14.03
CA THR A 30 -5.02 -4.75 -13.36
C THR A 30 -5.26 -5.07 -11.87
N SER A 31 -5.02 -6.31 -11.45
CA SER A 31 -4.71 -6.62 -10.05
C SER A 31 -3.32 -6.06 -9.74
N GLY A 32 -3.23 -4.75 -9.55
CA GLY A 32 -1.98 -4.04 -9.35
C GLY A 32 -1.55 -4.09 -7.89
N VAL A 33 -0.77 -5.09 -7.50
CA VAL A 33 0.03 -4.96 -6.28
C VAL A 33 1.07 -3.87 -6.54
N THR A 34 1.11 -2.82 -5.73
CA THR A 34 2.21 -1.86 -5.76
C THR A 34 3.44 -2.53 -5.15
N HIS A 35 4.29 -3.13 -5.99
CA HIS A 35 5.35 -4.04 -5.58
C HIS A 35 6.32 -3.44 -4.54
N GLN A 36 6.48 -2.11 -4.53
CA GLN A 36 7.32 -1.38 -3.59
C GLN A 36 6.82 -1.40 -2.13
N TYR A 37 5.53 -1.69 -1.91
CA TYR A 37 4.93 -1.80 -0.58
C TYR A 37 4.60 -3.25 -0.22
N ALA A 38 4.73 -4.17 -1.17
CA ALA A 38 4.42 -5.58 -0.96
C ALA A 38 5.52 -6.25 -0.13
N PRO A 39 5.15 -7.07 0.85
CA PRO A 39 6.13 -7.81 1.62
C PRO A 39 6.78 -8.89 0.74
N PRO A 40 8.05 -9.26 1.01
CA PRO A 40 8.82 -10.14 0.14
C PRO A 40 8.18 -11.53 -0.03
N GLU A 41 7.48 -12.04 0.99
CA GLU A 41 6.74 -13.30 0.91
C GLU A 41 5.59 -13.29 -0.11
N HIS A 42 5.12 -12.11 -0.52
CA HIS A 42 4.12 -11.94 -1.60
C HIS A 42 4.77 -11.84 -2.98
N LEU A 43 6.07 -11.54 -3.07
CA LEU A 43 6.78 -11.36 -4.34
C LEU A 43 7.48 -12.65 -4.80
N VAL A 44 7.85 -13.53 -3.86
CA VAL A 44 8.63 -14.75 -4.15
C VAL A 44 7.74 -15.98 -4.37
N ALA A 45 6.49 -15.97 -3.89
CA ALA A 45 5.60 -17.12 -3.99
C ALA A 45 4.90 -17.18 -5.36
N GLU A 46 4.87 -18.37 -5.98
CA GLU A 46 4.10 -18.64 -7.22
C GLU A 46 2.59 -18.47 -7.05
N SER A 47 2.12 -18.45 -5.79
CA SER A 47 0.74 -18.14 -5.41
C SER A 47 0.72 -17.05 -4.35
N MET A 48 -0.23 -16.12 -4.47
CA MET A 48 -0.43 -15.05 -3.50
C MET A 48 -0.76 -15.68 -2.14
N ARG A 49 0.17 -15.58 -1.19
CA ARG A 49 -0.04 -16.08 0.18
C ARG A 49 -1.19 -15.32 0.84
N VAL A 50 -1.82 -15.96 1.83
CA VAL A 50 -2.89 -15.34 2.62
C VAL A 50 -2.35 -14.04 3.21
N ALA A 51 -3.00 -12.91 2.91
CA ALA A 51 -2.69 -11.63 3.54
C ALA A 51 -2.81 -11.79 5.06
N THR A 52 -1.72 -11.48 5.76
CA THR A 52 -1.65 -11.53 7.23
C THR A 52 -1.51 -10.14 7.80
N ARG A 53 -1.76 -10.00 9.10
CA ARG A 53 -1.53 -8.73 9.82
C ARG A 53 -0.08 -8.26 9.71
N GLN A 54 0.88 -9.19 9.59
CA GLN A 54 2.30 -8.89 9.43
C GLN A 54 2.59 -8.25 8.06
N CYS A 55 1.85 -8.64 7.01
CA CYS A 55 1.95 -8.03 5.69
C CYS A 55 1.50 -6.56 5.71
N ASP A 56 0.45 -6.24 6.48
CA ASP A 56 0.00 -4.86 6.69
C ASP A 56 1.05 -4.04 7.46
N VAL A 57 1.71 -4.65 8.47
CA VAL A 57 2.80 -3.99 9.21
C VAL A 57 3.99 -3.66 8.29
N TYR A 58 4.37 -4.58 7.41
CA TYR A 58 5.42 -4.32 6.41
C TYR A 58 5.02 -3.17 5.47
N SER A 59 3.81 -3.23 4.90
CA SER A 59 3.28 -2.22 3.98
C SER A 59 3.19 -0.84 4.64
N PHE A 60 2.83 -0.81 5.93
CA PHE A 60 2.86 0.40 6.74
C PHE A 60 4.28 0.95 6.93
N GLY A 61 5.27 0.09 7.19
CA GLY A 61 6.68 0.47 7.27
C GLY A 61 7.17 1.14 5.98
N MET A 62 6.82 0.57 4.82
CA MET A 62 7.14 1.17 3.52
C MET A 62 6.42 2.52 3.30
N THR A 63 5.21 2.68 3.82
CA THR A 63 4.49 3.97 3.80
C THR A 63 5.20 5.04 4.61
N VAL A 64 5.65 4.72 5.82
CA VAL A 64 6.44 5.63 6.66
C VAL A 64 7.75 6.00 5.96
N LEU A 65 8.47 5.03 5.40
CA LEU A 65 9.71 5.28 4.67
C LEU A 65 9.50 6.24 3.50
N ALA A 66 8.46 6.03 2.70
CA ALA A 66 8.12 6.91 1.58
C ALA A 66 7.85 8.36 2.06
N CYS A 67 7.08 8.52 3.13
CA CYS A 67 6.82 9.84 3.72
C CYS A 67 8.10 10.54 4.18
N THR A 68 9.01 9.82 4.84
CA THR A 68 10.28 10.38 5.32
C THR A 68 11.17 10.83 4.16
N LEU A 69 11.29 10.00 3.12
CA LEU A 69 12.09 10.36 1.94
C LEU A 69 11.49 11.54 1.17
N LEU A 70 10.16 11.62 1.07
CA LEU A 70 9.48 12.76 0.46
C LEU A 70 9.70 14.04 1.27
N PHE A 71 9.60 13.97 2.59
CA PHE A 71 9.88 15.10 3.47
C PHE A 71 11.32 15.60 3.30
N GLU A 72 12.30 14.69 3.29
CA GLU A 72 13.71 15.06 3.09
C GLU A 72 13.93 15.74 1.73
N LYS A 73 13.35 15.18 0.65
CA LYS A 73 13.43 15.78 -0.69
C LYS A 73 12.80 17.17 -0.74
N LEU A 74 11.63 17.34 -0.14
CA LEU A 74 10.96 18.64 -0.06
C LEU A 74 11.78 19.64 0.76
N TYR A 75 12.33 19.21 1.89
CA TYR A 75 13.17 20.05 2.73
C TYR A 75 14.41 20.54 1.99
N ARG A 76 15.13 19.65 1.29
CA ARG A 76 16.27 20.00 0.44
C ARG A 76 15.89 21.00 -0.67
N ALA A 77 14.76 20.74 -1.35
CA ALA A 77 14.27 21.63 -2.40
C ALA A 77 13.94 23.05 -1.89
N LEU A 78 13.42 23.16 -0.66
CA LEU A 78 13.08 24.46 -0.05
C LEU A 78 14.29 25.19 0.55
N THR A 79 15.33 24.47 0.96
CA THR A 79 16.51 25.03 1.64
C THR A 79 17.71 25.22 0.72
N GLY A 80 17.68 24.68 -0.50
CA GLY A 80 18.78 24.78 -1.46
C GLY A 80 20.02 23.96 -1.08
N ALA A 81 19.87 22.97 -0.19
CA ALA A 81 20.92 22.08 0.31
C ALA A 81 20.99 20.73 -0.41
#